data_AF-A0A849ZH45-F1
#
_entry.id   AF-A0A849ZH45-F1
#
_cell.length_a   1.000
_cell.length_b   1.000
_cell.length_c   1.000
_cell.angle_alpha   90.00
_cell.angle_beta   90.00
_cell.angle_gamma   90.00
#
_symmetry.space_group_name_H-M   'P 1'
#
loop_
_entity.id
_entity.type
_entity.pdbx_description
1 polymer ?
#
loop_
_entity_poly.entity_id
_entity_poly.type
_entity_poly.pdbx_seq_one_letter_code
_entity_poly.pdbx_strand_id
1 'polypeptide(L)'
;MTSKLAALALTTAVGLVACSGAQSPSGECLGYACDEDGAKAMFWETTEGAYEPSDVAKGHLEKVFERGLATMAKEKGFTPDGFELARGNLKRFLGEIPDGSDALATEAENLEKGTTKLCPLWPYC
;
A
#
# COMPACT_ATOMS: atom_id res chain seq x y z
N MET A 1 20.59 -40.38 45.60
CA MET A 1 20.77 -38.95 45.95
C MET A 1 20.36 -38.12 44.74
N THR A 2 19.16 -37.55 44.79
CA THR A 2 18.55 -36.70 43.76
C THR A 2 18.75 -35.23 44.10
N SER A 3 19.10 -34.44 43.07
CA SER A 3 18.83 -32.99 42.85
C SER A 3 19.99 -32.43 42.01
N LYS A 4 19.84 -32.28 40.68
CA LYS A 4 19.27 -31.12 39.96
C LYS A 4 19.82 -29.78 40.47
N LEU A 5 20.53 -29.05 39.60
CA LEU A 5 20.26 -27.65 39.23
C LEU A 5 21.41 -27.12 38.35
N ALA A 6 21.19 -27.12 37.03
CA ALA A 6 21.91 -26.25 36.11
C ALA A 6 21.23 -24.88 36.15
N ALA A 7 21.92 -23.87 36.66
CA ALA A 7 21.44 -22.48 36.64
C ALA A 7 21.85 -21.84 35.31
N LEU A 8 20.88 -21.69 34.43
CA LEU A 8 20.96 -20.94 33.18
C LEU A 8 20.92 -19.44 33.54
N ALA A 9 22.03 -18.73 33.35
CA ALA A 9 22.06 -17.27 33.47
C ALA A 9 21.50 -16.64 32.18
N LEU A 10 20.22 -16.30 32.19
CA LEU A 10 19.57 -15.52 31.15
C LEU A 10 19.63 -14.03 31.53
N THR A 11 20.66 -13.32 31.06
CA THR A 11 20.73 -11.86 31.16
C THR A 11 19.81 -11.23 30.13
N THR A 12 18.59 -10.90 30.54
CA THR A 12 17.66 -10.06 29.77
C THR A 12 18.13 -8.61 29.88
N ALA A 13 18.91 -8.16 28.90
CA ALA A 13 19.16 -6.74 28.70
C ALA A 13 17.85 -6.10 28.19
N VAL A 14 17.12 -5.47 29.10
CA VAL A 14 15.99 -4.59 28.77
C VAL A 14 16.59 -3.32 28.17
N GLY A 15 16.82 -3.34 26.86
CA GLY A 15 17.09 -2.15 26.08
C GLY A 15 15.80 -1.36 25.92
N LEU A 16 15.76 -0.16 26.49
CA LEU A 16 14.81 0.89 26.14
C LEU A 16 14.96 1.21 24.65
N VAL A 17 14.13 0.60 23.80
CA VAL A 17 14.02 1.00 22.40
C VAL A 17 13.11 2.22 22.36
N ALA A 18 13.73 3.40 22.24
CA ALA A 18 13.04 4.59 21.82
C ALA A 18 12.28 4.30 20.51
N CYS A 19 11.02 4.73 20.43
CA CYS A 19 10.21 4.74 19.22
C CYS A 19 10.84 5.66 18.17
N SER A 20 11.88 5.18 17.49
CA SER A 20 12.29 5.69 16.19
C SER A 20 11.48 4.89 15.18
N GLY A 21 10.76 5.58 14.30
CA GLY A 21 9.77 5.00 13.39
C GLY A 21 10.20 3.70 12.73
N ALA A 22 9.23 2.82 12.53
CA ALA A 22 9.40 1.60 11.76
C ALA A 22 10.01 1.94 10.39
N GLN A 23 11.32 1.77 10.27
CA GLN A 23 12.04 1.87 9.02
C GLN A 23 11.84 0.52 8.35
N SER A 24 10.98 0.47 7.33
CA SER A 24 10.71 -0.75 6.58
C SER A 24 12.03 -1.31 6.02
N PRO A 25 12.37 -2.58 6.30
CA PRO A 25 13.61 -3.17 5.81
C PRO A 25 13.40 -3.73 4.41
N SER A 26 13.37 -2.86 3.39
CA SER A 26 13.84 -3.22 2.04
C SER A 26 13.96 -1.96 1.19
N GLY A 27 15.19 -1.55 0.90
CA GLY A 27 15.48 -0.44 -0.03
C GLY A 27 15.16 -0.76 -1.50
N GLU A 28 14.31 -1.75 -1.77
CA GLU A 28 13.89 -2.16 -3.10
C GLU A 28 12.40 -1.81 -3.28
N CYS A 29 12.03 -1.21 -4.42
CA CYS A 29 10.64 -0.88 -4.73
C CYS A 29 9.81 -2.13 -5.05
N LEU A 30 9.69 -3.07 -4.11
CA LEU A 30 8.82 -4.26 -4.20
C LEU A 30 8.99 -5.09 -5.49
N GLY A 31 10.19 -5.11 -6.08
CA GLY A 31 10.47 -5.79 -7.36
C GLY A 31 10.18 -4.96 -8.61
N TYR A 32 9.73 -3.72 -8.46
CA TYR A 32 9.59 -2.72 -9.52
C TYR A 32 10.80 -1.78 -9.55
N ALA A 33 10.98 -1.08 -10.68
CA ALA A 33 11.82 0.10 -10.69
C ALA A 33 11.17 1.22 -9.86
N CYS A 34 11.98 1.99 -9.11
CA CYS A 34 11.51 3.13 -8.32
C CYS A 34 11.25 4.35 -9.23
N ASP A 35 10.34 4.20 -10.17
CA ASP A 35 9.98 5.19 -11.18
C ASP A 35 8.47 5.16 -11.48
N GLU A 36 8.05 5.97 -12.44
CA GLU A 36 6.65 6.11 -12.82
C GLU A 36 6.06 4.81 -13.39
N ASP A 37 6.81 4.11 -14.25
CA ASP A 37 6.39 2.86 -14.86
C ASP A 37 6.22 1.76 -13.81
N GLY A 38 7.17 1.68 -12.86
CA GLY A 38 7.08 0.76 -11.74
C GLY A 38 5.90 1.05 -10.82
N ALA A 39 5.60 2.32 -10.55
CA ALA A 39 4.45 2.70 -9.73
C ALA A 39 3.13 2.37 -10.44
N LYS A 40 3.05 2.59 -11.76
CA LYS A 40 1.89 2.25 -12.57
C LYS A 40 1.66 0.74 -12.60
N ALA A 41 2.73 -0.05 -12.78
CA ALA A 41 2.66 -1.51 -12.73
C ALA A 41 2.17 -1.99 -11.36
N MET A 42 2.69 -1.43 -10.27
CA MET A 42 2.26 -1.75 -8.91
C MET A 42 0.76 -1.46 -8.69
N PHE A 43 0.24 -0.34 -9.19
CA PHE A 43 -1.19 -0.03 -9.08
C PHE A 43 -2.07 -1.05 -9.81
N TRP A 44 -1.70 -1.42 -11.03
CA TRP A 44 -2.44 -2.41 -11.79
C TRP A 44 -2.35 -3.80 -11.18
N GLU A 45 -1.16 -4.28 -10.81
CA GLU A 45 -0.99 -5.59 -10.17
C GLU A 45 -1.75 -5.67 -8.84
N THR A 46 -1.78 -4.59 -8.05
CA THR A 46 -2.53 -4.54 -6.80
C THR A 46 -4.04 -4.61 -7.04
N THR A 47 -4.53 -3.95 -8.09
CA THR A 47 -5.95 -3.97 -8.47
C THR A 47 -6.36 -5.34 -9.00
N GLU A 48 -5.60 -5.87 -9.96
CA GLU A 48 -5.86 -7.16 -10.62
C GLU A 48 -5.69 -8.34 -9.66
N GLY A 49 -4.89 -8.18 -8.61
CA GLY A 49 -4.79 -9.15 -7.52
C GLY A 49 -6.03 -9.21 -6.61
N ALA A 50 -6.91 -8.20 -6.63
CA ALA A 50 -8.12 -8.12 -5.81
C ALA A 50 -9.42 -8.23 -6.62
N TYR A 51 -9.42 -7.76 -7.87
CA TYR A 51 -10.58 -7.72 -8.76
C TYR A 51 -10.19 -8.06 -10.18
N GLU A 52 -11.13 -8.58 -10.97
CA GLU A 52 -11.06 -8.56 -12.44
C GLU A 52 -11.79 -7.31 -12.94
N PRO A 53 -11.10 -6.21 -13.30
CA PRO A 53 -11.77 -4.94 -13.56
C PRO A 53 -12.48 -4.95 -14.92
N SER A 54 -13.73 -4.48 -14.97
CA SER A 54 -14.43 -4.21 -16.24
C SER A 54 -13.77 -3.06 -17.00
N ASP A 55 -14.02 -2.94 -18.31
CA ASP A 55 -13.45 -1.85 -19.12
C ASP A 55 -13.83 -0.46 -18.61
N VAL A 56 -15.04 -0.31 -18.04
CA VAL A 56 -15.48 0.92 -17.40
C VAL A 56 -14.64 1.22 -16.15
N ALA A 57 -14.45 0.22 -15.29
CA ALA A 57 -13.60 0.38 -14.11
C ALA A 57 -12.16 0.73 -14.51
N LYS A 58 -11.62 0.08 -15.55
CA LYS A 58 -10.28 0.38 -16.08
C LYS A 58 -10.14 1.83 -16.52
N GLY A 59 -11.14 2.35 -17.24
CA GLY A 59 -11.14 3.74 -17.70
C GLY A 59 -11.12 4.78 -16.56
N HIS A 60 -11.83 4.51 -15.46
CA HIS A 60 -11.81 5.37 -14.28
C HIS A 60 -10.49 5.23 -13.49
N LEU A 61 -10.04 4.00 -13.28
CA LEU A 61 -8.80 3.71 -12.54
C LEU A 61 -7.56 4.26 -13.24
N GLU A 62 -7.48 4.22 -14.57
CA GLU A 62 -6.35 4.79 -15.32
C GLU A 62 -6.17 6.27 -14.99
N LYS A 63 -7.23 7.07 -15.02
CA LYS A 63 -7.18 8.50 -14.67
C LYS A 63 -6.83 8.72 -13.20
N VAL A 64 -7.32 7.86 -12.32
CA VAL A 64 -6.99 7.91 -10.89
C VAL A 64 -5.51 7.63 -10.69
N PHE A 65 -4.96 6.62 -11.35
CA PHE A 65 -3.54 6.27 -11.31
C PHE A 65 -2.67 7.36 -11.92
N GLU A 66 -3.03 7.92 -13.07
CA GLU A 66 -2.32 9.06 -13.67
C GLU A 66 -2.18 10.24 -12.69
N ARG A 67 -3.25 10.57 -11.95
CA ARG A 67 -3.17 11.61 -10.90
C ARG A 67 -2.32 11.18 -9.70
N GLY A 68 -2.40 9.92 -9.31
CA GLY A 68 -1.55 9.34 -8.27
C GLY A 68 -0.06 9.46 -8.64
N LEU A 69 0.30 9.04 -9.85
CA LEU A 69 1.65 9.13 -10.41
C LEU A 69 2.15 10.57 -10.48
N ALA A 70 1.33 11.50 -10.99
CA ALA A 70 1.67 12.92 -11.03
C ALA A 70 1.95 13.49 -9.63
N THR A 71 1.19 13.04 -8.63
CA THR A 71 1.38 13.49 -7.24
C THR A 71 2.64 12.87 -6.63
N MET A 72 2.87 11.57 -6.83
CA MET A 72 4.12 10.91 -6.43
C MET A 72 5.33 11.59 -7.07
N ALA A 73 5.30 11.92 -8.36
CA ALA A 73 6.39 12.63 -9.03
C ALA A 73 6.66 14.00 -8.38
N LYS A 74 5.60 14.78 -8.14
CA LYS A 74 5.69 16.10 -7.49
C LYS A 74 6.29 16.03 -6.08
N GLU A 75 5.94 14.98 -5.33
CA GLU A 75 6.37 14.79 -3.94
C GLU A 75 7.64 13.95 -3.80
N LYS A 76 8.29 13.56 -4.92
CA LYS A 76 9.43 12.65 -4.95
C LYS A 76 9.13 11.30 -4.27
N GLY A 77 7.90 10.82 -4.42
CA GLY A 77 7.36 9.58 -3.86
C GLY A 77 7.73 8.31 -4.64
N PHE A 78 8.53 8.39 -5.71
CA PHE A 78 9.09 7.20 -6.36
C PHE A 78 10.25 6.61 -5.54
N THR A 79 9.91 6.15 -4.35
CA THR A 79 10.80 5.52 -3.38
C THR A 79 10.11 4.26 -2.85
N PRO A 80 10.85 3.32 -2.24
CA PRO A 80 10.25 2.13 -1.64
C PRO A 80 9.11 2.48 -0.66
N ASP A 81 9.34 3.45 0.22
CA ASP A 81 8.34 3.90 1.19
C ASP A 81 7.10 4.50 0.50
N GLY A 82 7.28 5.29 -0.56
CA GLY A 82 6.18 5.87 -1.32
C GLY A 82 5.36 4.80 -2.04
N PHE A 83 6.00 3.77 -2.57
CA PHE A 83 5.34 2.60 -3.15
C PHE A 83 4.56 1.81 -2.10
N GLU A 84 5.15 1.54 -0.94
CA GLU A 84 4.46 0.85 0.16
C GLU A 84 3.21 1.60 0.61
N LEU A 85 3.32 2.93 0.78
CA LEU A 85 2.21 3.79 1.16
C LEU A 85 1.10 3.77 0.11
N ALA A 86 1.45 4.01 -1.17
CA ALA A 86 0.48 4.06 -2.26
C ALA A 86 -0.22 2.70 -2.46
N ARG A 87 0.53 1.59 -2.37
CA ARG A 87 0.00 0.23 -2.39
C ARG A 87 -0.93 -0.05 -1.23
N GLY A 88 -0.56 0.40 -0.02
CA GLY A 88 -1.36 0.26 1.19
C GLY A 88 -2.71 0.97 1.06
N ASN A 89 -2.70 2.22 0.61
CA ASN A 89 -3.91 3.01 0.36
C ASN A 89 -4.80 2.35 -0.70
N LEU A 90 -4.21 1.87 -1.80
CA LEU A 90 -4.96 1.17 -2.84
C LEU A 90 -5.60 -0.12 -2.32
N LYS A 91 -4.85 -0.95 -1.59
CA LYS A 91 -5.40 -2.17 -0.97
C LYS A 91 -6.55 -1.86 -0.02
N ARG A 92 -6.44 -0.77 0.74
CA ARG A 92 -7.49 -0.33 1.65
C ARG A 92 -8.73 0.12 0.89
N PHE A 93 -8.57 0.98 -0.12
CA PHE A 93 -9.66 1.37 -1.01
C PHE A 93 -10.39 0.13 -1.56
N LEU A 94 -9.64 -0.80 -2.18
CA LEU A 94 -10.17 -2.02 -2.78
C LEU A 94 -10.89 -2.93 -1.76
N GLY A 95 -10.40 -2.98 -0.52
CA GLY A 95 -11.01 -3.75 0.57
C GLY A 95 -12.22 -3.10 1.22
N GLU A 96 -12.46 -1.80 1.00
CA GLU A 96 -13.64 -1.08 1.50
C GLU A 96 -14.77 -1.00 0.44
N ILE A 97 -14.51 -1.41 -0.81
CA ILE A 97 -15.53 -1.48 -1.85
C ILE A 97 -16.62 -2.49 -1.43
N PRO A 98 -17.91 -2.11 -1.45
CA PRO A 98 -18.98 -3.01 -1.07
C PRO A 98 -19.15 -4.13 -2.10
N ASP A 99 -19.66 -5.28 -1.65
CA ASP A 99 -20.05 -6.36 -2.56
C ASP A 99 -21.17 -5.90 -3.51
N GLY A 100 -21.05 -6.22 -4.80
CA GLY A 100 -22.08 -5.92 -5.79
C GLY A 100 -21.58 -6.01 -7.23
N SER A 101 -22.52 -6.15 -8.18
CA SER A 101 -22.19 -5.99 -9.61
C SER A 101 -21.69 -4.57 -9.84
N ASP A 102 -20.57 -4.42 -10.55
CA ASP A 102 -19.99 -3.13 -10.94
C ASP A 102 -19.60 -2.19 -9.80
N ALA A 103 -19.48 -2.70 -8.57
CA ALA A 103 -19.10 -1.90 -7.41
C ALA A 103 -17.73 -1.22 -7.58
N LEU A 104 -16.75 -1.93 -8.17
CA LEU A 104 -15.45 -1.36 -8.49
C LEU A 104 -15.54 -0.20 -9.49
N ALA A 105 -16.37 -0.32 -10.54
CA ALA A 105 -16.52 0.74 -11.52
C ALA A 105 -17.13 2.00 -10.89
N THR A 106 -18.14 1.82 -10.03
CA THR A 106 -18.81 2.91 -9.31
C THR A 106 -17.85 3.61 -8.35
N GLU A 107 -17.11 2.85 -7.54
CA GLU A 107 -16.19 3.45 -6.58
C GLU A 107 -14.95 4.06 -7.25
N ALA A 108 -14.47 3.48 -8.36
CA ALA A 108 -13.43 4.09 -9.18
C ALA A 108 -13.90 5.42 -9.79
N GLU A 109 -15.15 5.52 -10.25
CA GLU A 109 -15.75 6.78 -10.72
C GLU A 109 -15.86 7.81 -9.60
N ASN A 110 -16.31 7.39 -8.40
CA ASN A 110 -16.39 8.27 -7.23
C ASN A 110 -15.00 8.77 -6.81
N LEU A 111 -13.99 7.91 -6.85
CA LEU A 111 -12.60 8.27 -6.59
C LEU A 111 -12.04 9.18 -7.69
N GLU A 112 -12.39 8.93 -8.96
CA GLU A 112 -12.09 9.83 -10.08
C GLU A 112 -12.65 11.23 -9.80
N LYS A 113 -13.91 11.33 -9.38
CA LYS A 113 -14.60 12.61 -9.15
C LYS A 113 -14.23 13.28 -7.82
N GLY A 114 -13.46 12.62 -6.96
CA GLY A 114 -13.16 13.12 -5.61
C GLY A 114 -14.37 13.13 -4.68
N THR A 115 -15.39 12.32 -4.98
CA THR A 115 -16.63 12.19 -4.21
C THR A 115 -16.69 10.91 -3.38
N THR A 116 -15.69 10.03 -3.51
CA THR A 116 -15.64 8.82 -2.70
C THR A 116 -15.47 9.16 -1.22
N LYS A 117 -16.14 8.37 -0.38
CA LYS A 117 -15.93 8.37 1.06
C LYS A 117 -14.87 7.34 1.48
N LEU A 118 -14.44 6.51 0.52
CA LEU A 118 -13.40 5.51 0.70
C LEU A 118 -12.03 6.18 0.65
N CYS A 119 -11.06 5.41 1.09
CA CYS A 119 -9.69 5.84 1.17
C CYS A 119 -9.11 6.36 -0.16
N PRO A 120 -8.64 7.62 -0.26
CA PRO A 120 -7.93 8.08 -1.44
C PRO A 120 -6.58 7.37 -1.59
N LEU A 121 -6.16 7.15 -2.83
CA LEU A 121 -4.84 6.58 -3.15
C LEU A 121 -3.67 7.40 -2.58
N TRP A 122 -3.84 8.73 -2.45
CA TRP A 122 -2.80 9.68 -2.03
C TRP A 122 -3.40 11.01 -1.53
N PRO A 123 -2.75 11.79 -0.62
CA PRO A 123 -1.50 11.50 0.07
C PRO A 123 -1.66 10.65 1.32
N TYR A 124 -2.81 10.64 1.97
CA TYR A 124 -3.00 9.84 3.18
C TYR A 124 -4.44 9.41 3.33
N CYS A 125 -4.57 8.13 3.64
CA CYS A 125 -5.52 7.60 4.59
C CYS A 125 -4.82 7.38 5.94
#